data_AF-A0AAP0GI47-F1
#
_entry.id   AF-A0AAP0GI47-F1
#
_cell.length_a   1.000
_cell.length_b   1.000
_cell.length_c   1.000
_cell.angle_alpha   90.00
_cell.angle_beta   90.00
_cell.angle_gamma   90.00
#
_symmetry.space_group_name_H-M   'P 1'
#
loop_
_entity.id
_entity.type
_entity.pdbx_description
1 polymer ?
#
loop_
_entity_poly.entity_id
_entity_poly.type
_entity_poly.pdbx_seq_one_letter_code
_entity_poly.pdbx_strand_id
1 'polypeptide(L)'
;MASNQASSKKRKNKGLGDNNKRKKKHQDLSDVRELGQQLLSSRAHINNLPLLLNFLNPASSSPPEFILESILSLKSFFTPLLPQLPSSSAKPSEDPESIYLTWVRSKFDEFVQFLIQLSVSPTLAEEALRVTNYLLFSVG
;
A
#
# COMPACT_ATOMS: atom_id res chain seq x y z
N MET A 1 -31.56 42.12 54.33
CA MET A 1 -31.60 40.67 54.66
C MET A 1 -32.49 39.98 53.63
N ALA A 2 -32.06 38.79 53.19
CA ALA A 2 -32.41 38.01 51.99
C ALA A 2 -33.77 38.24 51.28
N SER A 3 -33.69 38.44 49.96
CA SER A 3 -34.82 38.41 49.01
C SER A 3 -34.90 37.06 48.28
N ASN A 4 -36.10 36.77 47.79
CA ASN A 4 -36.73 35.50 47.46
C ASN A 4 -36.48 34.95 46.02
N GLN A 5 -36.60 33.61 45.89
CA GLN A 5 -37.17 32.82 44.77
C GLN A 5 -36.39 32.78 43.42
N ALA A 6 -36.38 31.74 42.58
CA ALA A 6 -37.29 30.61 42.36
C ALA A 6 -36.64 29.41 41.61
N SER A 7 -37.05 28.19 41.99
CA SER A 7 -37.51 27.04 41.17
C SER A 7 -36.84 26.60 39.83
N SER A 8 -36.51 25.30 39.81
CA SER A 8 -36.84 24.28 38.78
C SER A 8 -36.07 24.22 37.45
N LYS A 9 -35.25 23.17 37.27
CA LYS A 9 -35.45 22.15 36.18
C LYS A 9 -34.49 20.96 36.28
N LYS A 10 -35.05 19.81 36.64
CA LYS A 10 -34.52 18.47 36.40
C LYS A 10 -34.40 18.24 34.89
N ARG A 11 -33.19 18.19 34.33
CA ARG A 11 -32.94 17.65 32.99
C ARG A 11 -32.19 16.33 33.11
N LYS A 12 -32.95 15.23 32.99
CA LYS A 12 -32.44 13.95 32.48
C LYS A 12 -31.83 14.24 31.11
N ASN A 13 -30.54 14.00 30.91
CA ASN A 13 -30.02 13.82 29.56
C ASN A 13 -29.52 12.39 29.39
N LYS A 14 -30.20 11.76 28.45
CA LYS A 14 -30.12 10.39 27.96
C LYS A 14 -28.79 10.24 27.21
N GLY A 15 -28.12 9.10 27.40
CA GLY A 15 -26.77 8.88 26.93
C GLY A 15 -26.57 8.97 25.43
N LEU A 16 -25.31 9.16 25.05
CA LEU A 16 -24.71 8.74 23.80
C LEU A 16 -23.26 8.38 24.14
N GLY A 17 -23.03 7.10 24.41
CA GLY A 17 -21.70 6.55 24.47
C GLY A 17 -21.18 6.39 23.05
N ASP A 18 -20.36 7.32 22.59
CA ASP A 18 -19.53 7.10 21.42
C ASP A 18 -18.23 6.41 21.85
N ASN A 19 -18.38 5.11 22.17
CA ASN A 19 -17.28 4.18 22.05
C ASN A 19 -16.94 4.08 20.55
N ASN A 20 -16.14 5.01 20.04
CA ASN A 20 -15.53 4.91 18.72
C ASN A 20 -14.47 3.80 18.75
N LYS A 21 -14.93 2.55 18.87
CA LYS A 21 -14.20 1.38 18.43
C LYS A 21 -14.08 1.55 16.93
N ARG A 22 -12.96 2.13 16.49
CA ARG A 22 -12.51 2.08 15.09
C ARG A 22 -12.62 0.63 14.66
N LYS A 23 -13.72 0.27 13.99
CA LYS A 23 -13.84 -1.03 13.33
C LYS A 23 -12.66 -1.06 12.37
N LYS A 24 -11.68 -1.94 12.61
CA LYS A 24 -10.65 -2.23 11.61
C LYS A 24 -11.43 -2.54 10.33
N LYS A 25 -11.41 -1.62 9.36
CA LYS A 25 -11.99 -1.87 8.05
C LYS A 25 -11.27 -3.11 7.56
N HIS A 26 -12.00 -4.20 7.34
CA HIS A 26 -11.41 -5.35 6.66
C HIS A 26 -10.94 -4.80 5.31
N GLN A 27 -9.63 -4.81 5.10
CA GLN A 27 -9.05 -4.38 3.85
C GLN A 27 -9.49 -5.40 2.80
N ASP A 28 -10.15 -4.92 1.76
CA ASP A 28 -10.63 -5.74 0.66
C ASP A 28 -9.64 -5.65 -0.53
N LEU A 29 -9.71 -6.61 -1.45
CA LEU A 29 -8.92 -6.59 -2.69
C LEU A 29 -9.12 -5.29 -3.47
N SER A 30 -10.35 -4.74 -3.42
CA SER A 30 -10.69 -3.46 -4.02
C SER A 30 -9.86 -2.30 -3.46
N ASP A 31 -9.54 -2.31 -2.16
CA ASP A 31 -8.71 -1.29 -1.52
C ASP A 31 -7.25 -1.39 -2.04
N VAL A 32 -6.73 -2.61 -2.25
CA VAL A 32 -5.38 -2.83 -2.80
C VAL A 32 -5.29 -2.34 -4.24
N ARG A 33 -6.31 -2.65 -5.05
CA ARG A 33 -6.43 -2.15 -6.42
C ARG A 33 -6.49 -0.62 -6.46
N GLU A 34 -7.23 -0.01 -5.56
CA GLU A 34 -7.31 1.46 -5.48
C GLU A 34 -5.94 2.09 -5.19
N LEU A 35 -5.16 1.51 -4.27
CA LEU A 35 -3.79 1.97 -3.99
C LEU A 35 -2.93 1.95 -5.27
N GLY A 36 -3.05 0.88 -6.06
CA GLY A 36 -2.37 0.73 -7.35
C GLY A 36 -2.81 1.78 -8.37
N GLN A 37 -4.11 1.95 -8.57
CA GLN A 37 -4.65 2.96 -9.50
C GLN A 37 -4.22 4.38 -9.14
N GLN A 38 -4.29 4.73 -7.84
CA GLN A 38 -3.83 6.02 -7.35
C GLN A 38 -2.32 6.21 -7.61
N LEU A 39 -1.49 5.19 -7.32
CA LEU A 39 -0.05 5.24 -7.58
C LEU A 39 0.27 5.50 -9.07
N LEU A 40 -0.47 4.86 -9.97
CA LEU A 40 -0.29 5.01 -11.42
C LEU A 40 -0.79 6.37 -11.94
N SER A 41 -1.77 6.97 -11.27
CA SER A 41 -2.39 8.22 -11.72
C SER A 41 -1.52 9.46 -11.53
N SER A 42 -0.72 9.51 -10.45
CA SER A 42 0.07 10.70 -10.11
C SER A 42 1.15 10.42 -9.06
N ARG A 43 2.27 11.15 -9.15
CA ARG A 43 3.33 11.16 -8.13
C ARG A 43 2.85 11.67 -6.76
N ALA A 44 1.73 12.38 -6.69
CA ALA A 44 1.14 12.78 -5.41
C ALA A 44 0.78 11.58 -4.51
N HIS A 45 0.58 10.40 -5.12
CA HIS A 45 0.28 9.14 -4.44
C HIS A 45 1.50 8.24 -4.25
N ILE A 46 2.72 8.80 -4.32
CA ILE A 46 3.95 8.00 -4.18
C ILE A 46 4.02 7.23 -2.86
N ASN A 47 3.34 7.71 -1.81
CA ASN A 47 3.26 7.03 -0.52
C ASN A 47 2.48 5.69 -0.59
N ASN A 48 1.75 5.42 -1.68
CA ASN A 48 1.11 4.12 -1.90
C ASN A 48 2.14 3.05 -2.31
N LEU A 49 3.30 3.44 -2.86
CA LEU A 49 4.36 2.51 -3.26
C LEU A 49 4.83 1.60 -2.10
N PRO A 50 5.25 2.13 -0.93
CA PRO A 50 5.62 1.28 0.20
C PRO A 50 4.44 0.47 0.78
N LEU A 51 3.20 0.94 0.65
CA LEU A 51 2.02 0.17 1.08
C LEU A 51 1.84 -1.08 0.22
N LEU A 52 1.99 -0.94 -1.10
CA LEU A 52 1.93 -2.05 -2.04
C LEU A 52 3.09 -3.04 -1.85
N LEU A 53 4.31 -2.53 -1.58
CA LEU A 53 5.46 -3.38 -1.26
C LEU A 53 5.23 -4.18 0.02
N ASN A 54 4.54 -3.63 1.02
CA ASN A 54 4.27 -4.33 2.27
C ASN A 54 3.42 -5.59 2.07
N PHE A 55 2.55 -5.65 1.07
CA PHE A 55 1.80 -6.90 0.75
C PHE A 55 2.71 -8.02 0.25
N LEU A 56 3.85 -7.68 -0.35
CA LEU A 56 4.82 -8.67 -0.86
C LEU A 56 5.77 -9.18 0.22
N ASN A 57 5.83 -8.49 1.37
CA ASN A 57 6.72 -8.86 2.46
C ASN A 57 6.29 -10.21 3.05
N PRO A 58 7.17 -11.24 3.07
CA PRO A 58 6.84 -12.54 3.65
C PRO A 58 6.40 -12.49 5.12
N ALA A 59 6.77 -11.43 5.86
CA ALA A 59 6.33 -11.22 7.24
C ALA A 59 4.88 -10.71 7.34
N SER A 60 4.33 -10.13 6.27
CA SER A 60 2.91 -9.78 6.21
C SER A 60 2.16 -11.01 5.69
N SER A 61 1.31 -11.60 6.53
CA SER A 61 0.48 -12.74 6.16
C SER A 61 -0.65 -12.30 5.21
N SER A 62 -0.28 -11.81 4.03
CA SER A 62 -1.16 -11.22 3.03
C SER A 62 -1.79 -12.31 2.15
N PRO A 63 -3.09 -12.20 1.79
CA PRO A 63 -3.72 -13.13 0.85
C PRO A 63 -3.04 -13.13 -0.53
N PRO A 64 -3.00 -14.27 -1.25
CA PRO A 64 -2.39 -14.36 -2.58
C PRO A 64 -2.93 -13.35 -3.59
N GLU A 65 -4.23 -13.05 -3.54
CA GLU A 65 -4.87 -12.06 -4.39
C GLU A 65 -4.34 -10.63 -4.15
N PHE A 66 -3.98 -10.29 -2.91
CA PHE A 66 -3.41 -8.97 -2.58
C PHE A 66 -1.97 -8.88 -3.06
N ILE A 67 -1.22 -9.98 -2.94
CA ILE A 67 0.14 -10.09 -3.45
C ILE A 67 0.13 -9.90 -4.97
N LEU A 68 -0.74 -10.61 -5.68
CA LEU A 68 -0.86 -10.53 -7.14
C LEU A 68 -1.21 -9.13 -7.63
N GLU A 69 -2.27 -8.52 -7.07
CA GLU A 69 -2.71 -7.17 -7.45
C GLU A 69 -1.60 -6.14 -7.16
N SER A 70 -0.86 -6.32 -6.07
CA SER A 70 0.30 -5.49 -5.74
C SER A 70 1.44 -5.66 -6.75
N ILE A 71 1.78 -6.89 -7.14
CA ILE A 71 2.81 -7.15 -8.17
C ILE A 71 2.42 -6.48 -9.50
N LEU A 72 1.17 -6.63 -9.94
CA LEU A 72 0.68 -6.04 -11.19
C LEU A 72 0.75 -4.50 -11.16
N SER A 73 0.32 -3.90 -10.05
CA SER A 73 0.38 -2.45 -9.85
C SER A 73 1.81 -1.92 -9.82
N LEU A 74 2.70 -2.56 -9.05
CA LEU A 74 4.10 -2.18 -8.93
C LEU A 74 4.86 -2.35 -10.25
N LYS A 75 4.64 -3.46 -10.95
CA LYS A 75 5.20 -3.68 -12.30
C LYS A 75 4.77 -2.56 -13.25
N SER A 76 3.49 -2.22 -13.26
CA SER A 76 2.94 -1.18 -14.13
C SER A 76 3.52 0.20 -13.79
N PHE A 77 3.78 0.47 -12.51
CA PHE A 77 4.41 1.71 -12.06
C PHE A 77 5.88 1.80 -12.47
N PHE A 78 6.65 0.73 -12.26
CA PHE A 78 8.10 0.75 -12.51
C PHE A 78 8.46 0.65 -13.99
N THR A 79 7.70 -0.11 -14.79
CA THR A 79 8.02 -0.36 -16.22
C THR A 79 8.34 0.92 -17.01
N PRO A 80 7.50 1.98 -16.99
CA PRO A 80 7.81 3.22 -17.73
C PRO A 80 8.95 4.04 -17.10
N LEU A 81 9.29 3.80 -15.82
CA LEU A 81 10.34 4.53 -15.10
C LEU A 81 11.72 3.90 -15.27
N LEU A 82 11.82 2.62 -15.64
CA LEU A 82 13.10 1.88 -15.76
C LEU A 82 14.19 2.63 -16.53
N PRO A 83 13.94 3.25 -17.70
CA PRO A 83 14.99 3.96 -18.44
C PRO A 83 15.53 5.21 -17.73
N GLN A 84 14.77 5.73 -16.77
CA GLN A 84 15.06 6.96 -16.03
C GLN A 84 15.66 6.68 -14.65
N LEU A 85 15.62 5.44 -14.17
CA LEU A 85 16.15 5.11 -12.85
C LEU A 85 17.68 5.20 -12.87
N PRO A 86 18.29 5.85 -11.86
CA PRO A 86 19.73 5.86 -11.74
C PRO A 86 20.28 4.47 -11.42
N SER A 87 21.59 4.29 -11.57
CA SER A 87 22.27 3.08 -11.09
C SER A 87 22.01 2.86 -9.60
N SER A 88 21.91 1.61 -9.15
CA SER A 88 21.65 1.26 -7.74
C SER A 88 22.69 1.85 -6.77
N SER A 89 23.93 2.07 -7.25
CA SER A 89 25.01 2.66 -6.45
C SER A 89 25.15 4.19 -6.62
N ALA A 90 24.26 4.83 -7.37
CA ALA A 90 24.29 6.26 -7.60
C ALA A 90 23.93 7.02 -6.31
N LYS A 91 24.71 8.05 -5.99
CA LYS A 91 24.39 8.97 -4.90
C LYS A 91 23.41 10.02 -5.40
N PRO A 92 22.39 10.39 -4.60
CA PRO A 92 21.52 11.49 -4.95
C PRO A 92 22.34 12.78 -4.97
N SER A 93 22.06 13.64 -5.95
CA SER A 93 22.52 15.02 -5.95
C SER A 93 21.58 15.89 -5.10
N GLU A 94 21.84 17.20 -5.01
CA GLU A 94 20.94 18.15 -4.33
C GLU A 94 19.66 18.45 -5.12
N ASP A 95 19.59 17.99 -6.38
CA ASP A 95 18.40 18.13 -7.21
C ASP A 95 17.23 17.28 -6.68
N PRO A 96 16.03 17.87 -6.46
CA PRO A 96 14.87 17.14 -5.95
C PRO A 96 14.47 15.93 -6.82
N GLU A 97 14.59 16.03 -8.15
CA GLU A 97 14.26 14.91 -9.04
C GLU A 97 15.27 13.77 -8.87
N SER A 98 16.56 14.09 -8.74
CA SER A 98 17.60 13.11 -8.40
C SER A 98 17.31 12.40 -7.07
N ILE A 99 16.95 13.13 -6.02
CA ILE A 99 16.60 12.54 -4.71
C ILE A 99 15.39 11.60 -4.86
N TYR A 100 14.35 12.06 -5.56
CA TYR A 100 13.15 11.28 -5.83
C TYR A 100 13.49 9.98 -6.59
N LEU A 101 14.20 10.08 -7.71
CA LEU A 101 14.54 8.92 -8.54
C LEU A 101 15.47 7.93 -7.84
N THR A 102 16.40 8.41 -7.01
CA THR A 102 17.23 7.53 -6.16
C THR A 102 16.37 6.79 -5.14
N TRP A 103 15.39 7.45 -4.53
CA TRP A 103 14.46 6.78 -3.62
C TRP A 103 13.57 5.76 -4.35
N VAL A 104 13.02 6.11 -5.52
CA VAL A 104 12.24 5.18 -6.36
C VAL A 104 13.10 3.98 -6.77
N ARG A 105 14.37 4.21 -7.10
CA ARG A 105 15.33 3.13 -7.41
C ARG A 105 15.52 2.20 -6.21
N SER A 106 15.67 2.73 -4.99
CA SER A 106 15.73 1.90 -3.78
C SER A 106 14.47 1.05 -3.58
N LYS A 107 13.29 1.60 -3.87
CA LYS A 107 12.02 0.86 -3.82
C LYS A 107 11.89 -0.19 -4.90
N PHE A 108 12.45 0.05 -6.09
CA PHE A 108 12.55 -0.96 -7.14
C PHE A 108 13.45 -2.13 -6.71
N ASP A 109 14.59 -1.84 -6.07
CA ASP A 109 15.49 -2.89 -5.58
C ASP A 109 14.80 -3.75 -4.50
N GLU A 110 14.01 -3.13 -3.62
CA GLU A 110 13.16 -3.84 -2.66
C GLU A 110 12.09 -4.71 -3.35
N PHE A 111 11.43 -4.19 -4.39
CA PHE A 111 10.48 -4.95 -5.19
C PHE A 111 11.12 -6.21 -5.81
N VAL A 112 12.30 -6.07 -6.42
CA VAL A 112 13.04 -7.19 -7.02
C VAL A 112 13.41 -8.23 -5.96
N GLN A 113 13.85 -7.79 -4.78
CA GLN A 113 14.16 -8.71 -3.67
C GLN A 113 12.91 -9.50 -3.25
N PHE A 114 11.76 -8.86 -3.12
CA PHE A 114 10.52 -9.59 -2.84
C PHE A 114 10.17 -10.57 -3.95
N LEU A 115 10.25 -10.19 -5.24
CA LEU A 115 10.00 -11.13 -6.34
C LEU A 115 10.91 -12.36 -6.29
N ILE A 116 12.20 -12.18 -5.97
CA ILE A 116 13.14 -13.30 -5.80
C ILE A 116 12.68 -14.19 -4.62
N GLN A 117 12.39 -13.60 -3.47
CA GLN A 117 11.92 -14.33 -2.29
C GLN A 117 10.64 -15.13 -2.56
N LEU A 118 9.66 -14.52 -3.23
CA LEU A 118 8.42 -15.18 -3.64
C LEU A 118 8.70 -16.35 -4.59
N SER A 119 9.67 -16.21 -5.49
CA SER A 119 10.02 -17.24 -6.48
C SER A 119 10.75 -18.44 -5.87
N VAL A 120 11.54 -18.23 -4.81
CA VAL A 120 12.30 -19.31 -4.14
C VAL A 120 11.54 -19.96 -2.98
N SER A 121 10.39 -19.42 -2.57
CA SER A 121 9.61 -19.92 -1.44
C SER A 121 8.52 -20.91 -1.89
N PRO A 122 8.66 -22.22 -1.64
CA PRO A 122 7.81 -23.25 -2.24
C PRO A 122 6.33 -23.16 -1.88
N THR A 123 5.98 -22.56 -0.73
CA THR A 123 4.59 -22.39 -0.29
C THR A 123 3.86 -21.25 -0.98
N LEU A 124 4.60 -20.25 -1.48
CA LEU A 124 4.06 -19.04 -2.08
C LEU A 124 4.21 -19.05 -3.61
N ALA A 125 5.24 -19.74 -4.09
CA ALA A 125 5.46 -20.06 -5.48
C ALA A 125 4.29 -20.87 -6.10
N GLU A 126 3.70 -21.85 -5.40
CA GLU A 126 2.58 -22.63 -5.95
C GLU A 126 1.31 -21.79 -6.22
N GLU A 127 1.01 -20.80 -5.38
CA GLU A 127 -0.15 -19.90 -5.57
C GLU A 127 0.14 -18.75 -6.53
N ALA A 128 1.37 -18.20 -6.54
CA ALA A 128 1.74 -17.09 -7.43
C ALA A 128 2.15 -17.55 -8.84
N LEU A 129 2.88 -18.67 -8.98
CA LEU A 129 3.32 -19.21 -10.28
C LEU A 129 2.17 -19.78 -11.11
N ARG A 130 1.08 -20.22 -10.47
CA ARG A 130 -0.15 -20.56 -11.19
C ARG A 130 -0.75 -19.38 -11.92
N VAL A 131 -0.45 -18.13 -11.56
CA VAL A 131 -1.05 -16.96 -12.22
C VAL A 131 -0.07 -16.28 -13.18
N THR A 132 1.23 -16.21 -12.84
CA THR A 132 2.24 -15.65 -13.74
C THR A 132 2.49 -16.51 -14.97
N ASN A 133 2.40 -17.85 -14.89
CA ASN A 133 2.51 -18.70 -16.08
C ASN A 133 1.36 -18.49 -17.07
N TYR A 134 0.13 -18.22 -16.61
CA TYR A 134 -0.97 -17.91 -17.54
C TYR A 134 -0.78 -16.58 -18.27
N LEU A 135 -0.12 -15.60 -17.64
CA LEU A 135 0.19 -14.32 -18.27
C LEU A 135 1.41 -14.39 -19.20
N LEU A 136 2.36 -15.30 -18.96
CA LEU A 136 3.49 -15.53 -19.86
C LEU A 136 3.09 -16.32 -21.12
N PHE A 137 2.08 -17.20 -21.02
CA PHE A 137 1.57 -18.00 -22.15
C PHE A 137 0.37 -17.40 -22.90
N SER A 138 -0.27 -16.33 -22.40
CA SER A 138 -1.36 -15.63 -23.12
C SER A 138 -0.88 -14.48 -24.03
N VAL A 139 0.43 -14.31 -24.21
CA VAL A 139 1.05 -13.38 -25.16
C VAL A 139 1.87 -14.14 -26.21
N GLY A 140 1.40 -15.35 -26.58
CA GLY A 140 1.90 -16.16 -27.69
C GLY A 140 0.89 -16.23 -28.82
#